data_AF-A0A4Z2EFF2-F1
#
_entry.id   AF-A0A4Z2EFF2-F1
#
_cell.length_a   1.000
_cell.length_b   1.000
_cell.length_c   1.000
_cell.angle_alpha   90.00
_cell.angle_beta   90.00
_cell.angle_gamma   90.00
#
_symmetry.space_group_name_H-M   'P 1'
#
loop_
_entity.id
_entity.type
_entity.pdbx_description
1 polymer ?
#
loop_
_entity_poly.entity_id
_entity_poly.type
_entity_poly.pdbx_seq_one_letter_code
_entity_poly.pdbx_strand_id
1 'polypeptide(L)' 'MAATIDSSNAVQATKRKHLGIPEAVFVEDVDSFLKQPGNETADSALRKLDEQYQKYKYMELNLSQKKLR' A
#
# COMPACT_ATOMS: atom_id res chain seq x y z
N MET A 1 0.76 29.97 -15.68
CA MET A 1 0.23 28.60 -15.81
C MET A 1 0.93 27.76 -14.76
N ALA A 2 0.22 27.40 -13.69
CA ALA A 2 0.79 26.77 -12.50
C ALA A 2 1.01 25.27 -12.75
N ALA A 3 2.20 24.78 -12.41
CA ALA A 3 2.53 23.36 -12.46
C ALA A 3 1.69 22.59 -11.42
N THR A 4 0.90 21.63 -11.90
CA THR A 4 0.18 20.67 -11.05
C THR A 4 1.18 19.72 -10.41
N ILE A 5 1.51 19.99 -9.15
CA ILE A 5 2.35 19.14 -8.30
C ILE A 5 1.53 17.90 -7.93
N ASP A 6 1.93 16.77 -8.51
CA ASP A 6 1.49 15.42 -8.22
C ASP A 6 1.59 15.12 -6.71
N SER A 7 0.43 14.98 -6.06
CA SER A 7 0.29 14.77 -4.62
C SER A 7 0.32 13.29 -4.22
N SER A 8 0.84 12.40 -5.07
CA SER A 8 0.81 10.94 -4.87
C SER A 8 1.89 10.39 -3.91
N ASN A 9 2.81 11.23 -3.39
CA ASN A 9 3.95 10.75 -2.59
C ASN A 9 3.97 11.23 -1.12
N ALA A 10 2.93 11.95 -0.67
CA ALA A 10 3.01 12.73 0.57
C ALA A 10 2.75 11.95 1.87
N VAL A 11 2.28 10.69 1.84
CA VAL A 11 1.71 10.06 3.05
C VAL A 11 2.55 9.00 3.76
N GLN A 12 3.65 8.46 3.24
CA GLN A 12 4.31 7.30 3.92
C GLN A 12 5.83 7.38 4.06
N ALA A 13 6.39 8.59 3.99
CA ALA A 13 7.71 8.90 4.52
C ALA A 13 7.76 8.88 6.07
N THR A 14 6.64 8.64 6.76
CA THR A 14 6.61 8.53 8.22
C THR A 14 7.03 7.14 8.70
N LYS A 15 8.36 6.99 8.77
CA LYS A 15 9.12 6.06 9.62
C LYS A 15 9.14 4.59 9.16
N ARG A 16 10.33 4.19 8.70
CA ARG A 16 10.80 2.84 8.43
C ARG A 16 10.67 1.90 9.65
N LYS A 17 9.45 1.47 10.01
CA LYS A 17 9.24 0.47 11.06
C LYS A 17 9.34 -0.98 10.55
N HIS A 18 9.20 -1.20 9.23
CA HIS A 18 9.01 -2.54 8.66
C HIS A 18 9.86 -2.82 7.39
N LEU A 19 11.06 -2.24 7.27
CA LEU A 19 11.99 -2.52 6.14
C LEU A 19 11.41 -2.29 4.73
N GLY A 20 10.32 -1.53 4.61
CA GLY A 20 9.61 -1.29 3.35
C GLY A 20 8.51 -2.32 3.03
N ILE A 21 8.25 -3.28 3.93
CA ILE A 21 7.08 -4.16 3.83
C ILE A 21 5.83 -3.30 4.11
N PRO A 22 4.82 -3.29 3.22
CA PRO A 22 3.55 -2.62 3.50
C PRO A 22 2.82 -3.23 4.68
N GLU A 23 2.13 -2.41 5.47
CA GLU A 23 1.31 -2.87 6.59
C GLU A 23 0.06 -3.60 6.08
N ALA A 24 -0.19 -4.79 6.60
CA ALA A 24 -1.40 -5.54 6.30
C ALA A 24 -2.55 -4.99 7.16
N VAL A 25 -3.44 -4.23 6.53
CA VAL A 25 -4.65 -3.73 7.19
C VAL A 25 -5.69 -4.85 7.25
N PHE A 26 -6.12 -5.20 8.46
CA PHE A 26 -7.27 -6.08 8.63
C PHE A 26 -8.56 -5.26 8.48
N VAL A 27 -9.44 -5.69 7.58
CA VAL A 27 -10.71 -5.01 7.33
C VAL A 27 -11.81 -5.73 8.10
N GLU A 28 -12.27 -5.12 9.20
CA GLU A 28 -13.36 -5.64 10.02
C GLU A 28 -14.74 -5.28 9.46
N ASP A 29 -14.87 -4.08 8.88
CA ASP A 29 -16.10 -3.58 8.26
C ASP A 29 -15.83 -3.15 6.82
N VAL A 30 -16.41 -3.93 5.88
CA VAL A 30 -16.26 -3.74 4.44
C VAL A 30 -16.93 -2.45 3.97
N ASP A 31 -18.08 -2.08 4.55
CA ASP A 31 -18.82 -0.88 4.15
C ASP A 31 -18.06 0.38 4.55
N SER A 32 -17.48 0.38 5.75
CA SER A 32 -16.62 1.46 6.21
C SER A 32 -15.32 1.55 5.39
N PHE A 33 -14.78 0.43 4.93
CA PHE A 33 -13.58 0.38 4.09
C PHE A 33 -13.81 0.91 2.67
N LEU A 34 -14.96 0.59 2.06
CA LEU A 34 -15.33 1.09 0.73
C LEU A 34 -15.64 2.59 0.72
N LYS A 35 -16.10 3.15 1.84
CA LYS A 35 -16.32 4.60 2.01
C LYS A 35 -15.03 5.41 2.14
N GLN A 36 -13.87 4.74 2.24
CA GLN A 36 -12.59 5.45 2.32
C GLN A 36 -12.23 6.08 0.97
N PRO A 37 -11.60 7.28 0.98
CA PRO A 37 -11.26 7.98 -0.24
C PRO A 37 -10.38 7.12 -1.15
N GLY A 38 -10.89 6.88 -2.36
CA GLY A 38 -10.22 6.08 -3.38
C GLY A 38 -10.52 4.58 -3.32
N ASN A 39 -11.48 4.15 -2.51
CA ASN A 39 -12.12 2.83 -2.60
C ASN A 39 -13.57 2.95 -3.14
N GLU A 40 -13.87 4.04 -3.86
CA GLU A 40 -15.21 4.43 -4.34
C GLU A 40 -15.93 3.31 -5.11
N THR A 41 -15.17 2.44 -5.78
CA THR A 41 -15.69 1.23 -6.42
C THR A 41 -14.99 -0.01 -5.88
N ALA A 42 -15.71 -1.14 -5.83
CA ALA A 42 -15.15 -2.42 -5.42
C ALA A 42 -13.90 -2.79 -6.23
N ASP A 43 -13.92 -2.54 -7.55
CA ASP A 43 -12.77 -2.79 -8.43
C ASP A 43 -11.54 -1.96 -8.05
N SER A 44 -11.74 -0.68 -7.66
CA SER A 44 -10.64 0.18 -7.22
C SER A 44 -10.03 -0.30 -5.91
N ALA A 45 -10.87 -0.74 -4.97
CA ALA A 45 -10.44 -1.29 -3.69
C ALA A 45 -9.67 -2.61 -3.87
N LEU A 46 -10.19 -3.52 -4.70
CA LEU A 46 -9.55 -4.80 -5.04
C LEU A 46 -8.19 -4.59 -5.71
N ARG A 47 -8.11 -3.66 -6.67
CA ARG A 47 -6.85 -3.35 -7.36
C ARG A 47 -5.79 -2.84 -6.39
N LYS A 48 -6.17 -1.95 -5.46
CA LYS A 48 -5.24 -1.46 -4.42
C LYS A 48 -4.77 -2.57 -3.50
N LEU A 49 -5.66 -3.46 -3.08
CA LEU A 49 -5.30 -4.61 -2.26
C LEU A 49 -4.30 -5.53 -2.98
N ASP A 50 -4.53 -5.81 -4.27
CA ASP A 50 -3.61 -6.61 -5.07
C ASP A 50 -2.23 -5.92 -5.22
N GLU A 51 -2.19 -4.61 -5.48
CA GLU A 51 -0.94 -3.85 -5.54
C GLU A 51 -0.15 -3.89 -4.22
N GLN A 52 -0.84 -3.78 -3.07
CA GLN A 52 -0.19 -3.90 -1.76
C GLN A 52 0.33 -5.32 -1.53
N TYR A 53 -0.45 -6.33 -1.90
CA TYR A 53 -0.06 -7.74 -1.80
C TYR A 53 1.18 -8.06 -2.65
N GLN A 54 1.23 -7.58 -3.89
CA GLN A 54 2.39 -7.74 -4.78
C GLN A 54 3.65 -7.09 -4.19
N LYS A 55 3.52 -5.86 -3.65
CA LYS A 55 4.63 -5.17 -2.97
C LYS A 55 5.11 -5.92 -1.74
N TYR A 56 4.19 -6.44 -0.92
CA TYR A 56 4.51 -7.27 0.24
C TYR A 56 5.33 -8.50 -0.17
N LYS A 57 4.84 -9.26 -1.15
CA LYS A 57 5.51 -10.46 -1.65
C LYS A 57 6.90 -10.19 -2.22
N TYR A 58 7.05 -9.08 -2.95
CA TYR A 58 8.35 -8.64 -3.44
C TYR A 58 9.31 -8.31 -2.29
N MET A 59 8.85 -7.59 -1.27
CA MET A 59 9.69 -7.21 -0.15
C MET A 59 10.10 -8.42 0.71
N GLU A 60 9.18 -9.37 0.94
CA GLU A 60 9.45 -10.64 1.60
C GLU A 60 10.55 -11.42 0.87
N LEU A 61 10.43 -11.57 -0.45
CA LEU A 61 11.42 -12.25 -1.28
C LEU A 61 12.81 -11.59 -1.16
N ASN A 62 12.87 -10.26 -1.23
CA ASN A 62 14.12 -9.52 -1.10
C ASN A 62 14.78 -9.71 0.28
N LEU A 63 14.00 -9.71 1.36
CA LEU A 63 14.53 -9.92 2.70
C LEU A 63 15.04 -11.34 2.89
N SER A 64 14.32 -12.34 2.38
CA SER A 64 14.75 -13.74 2.42
C SER A 64 16.07 -13.95 1.66
N GLN A 65 16.22 -13.33 0.48
CA GLN A 65 17.48 -13.38 -0.28
C GLN A 65 18.63 -12.67 0.42
N LYS A 66 18.38 -11.53 1.10
CA LYS A 66 19.39 -10.82 1.88
C LYS A 66 19.86 -11.60 3.11
N LYS A 67 19.01 -12.43 3.71
CA LYS A 67 19.40 -13.29 4.86
C LYS A 67 20.27 -14.49 4.45
N LEU A 68 20.23 -14.89 3.17
CA LEU A 68 20.96 -16.06 2.66
C LEU A 68 22.38 -15.71 2.17
N ARG A 69 22.69 -14.42 1.98
CA ARG A 69 24.00 -13.90 1.59
C ARG A 69 24.77 -13.38 2.80
#